data_AF-A0A3C1UP44-F1
#
_entry.id   AF-A0A3C1UP44-F1
#
_cell.length_a   1.000
_cell.length_b   1.000
_cell.length_c   1.000
_cell.angle_alpha   90.00
_cell.angle_beta   90.00
_cell.angle_gamma   90.00
#
_symmetry.space_group_name_H-M   'P 1'
#
loop_
_entity.id
_entity.type
_entity.pdbx_description
1 polymer ?
#
loop_
_entity_poly.entity_id
_entity_poly.type
_entity_poly.pdbx_seq_one_letter_code
_entity_poly.pdbx_strand_id
1 'polypeptide(L)'
;SKKSDEPAKKISFEGQSPLGKCPRCEGNVFASESDYLCEHSQRDTKPCKFKSGKVVLQQAVEEDQIKKLLDSGRTDFLKGFVSKRGFPFEAALVVEDKGKVGFEFAPREEGASDSDSES
;
A
#
# COMPACT_ATOMS: atom_id res chain seq x y z
N SER A 1 -9.59 -32.33 -4.15
CA SER A 1 -10.45 -31.31 -4.78
C SER A 1 -9.61 -30.37 -5.60
N LYS A 2 -9.62 -30.53 -6.93
CA LYS A 2 -9.02 -29.61 -7.91
C LYS A 2 -9.87 -28.34 -7.91
N LYS A 3 -9.41 -27.25 -7.28
CA LYS A 3 -10.00 -25.92 -7.49
C LYS A 3 -9.22 -25.24 -8.60
N SER A 4 -9.86 -25.23 -9.75
CA SER A 4 -9.75 -24.35 -10.90
C SER A 4 -8.55 -23.40 -10.96
N ASP A 5 -7.63 -23.76 -11.85
CA ASP A 5 -6.79 -22.83 -12.60
C ASP A 5 -7.72 -22.03 -13.54
N GLU A 6 -8.18 -20.86 -13.09
CA GLU A 6 -8.91 -19.91 -13.92
C GLU A 6 -7.89 -18.84 -14.38
N PRO A 7 -7.73 -18.58 -15.69
CA PRO A 7 -6.75 -17.62 -16.17
C PRO A 7 -7.07 -16.28 -15.52
N ALA A 8 -6.09 -15.73 -14.78
CA ALA A 8 -6.21 -14.48 -14.03
C ALA A 8 -7.02 -13.44 -14.81
N LYS A 9 -8.29 -13.25 -14.42
CA LYS A 9 -9.21 -12.29 -15.02
C LYS A 9 -8.46 -10.96 -15.09
N LYS A 10 -8.15 -10.50 -16.30
CA LYS A 10 -7.65 -9.15 -16.52
C LYS A 10 -8.66 -8.22 -15.89
N ILE A 11 -8.25 -7.49 -14.85
CA ILE A 11 -9.13 -6.58 -14.14
C ILE A 11 -9.45 -5.46 -15.13
N SER A 12 -10.68 -5.41 -15.64
CA SER A 12 -11.15 -4.31 -16.49
C SER A 12 -11.34 -3.09 -15.59
N PHE A 13 -10.46 -2.10 -15.73
CA PHE A 13 -10.58 -0.78 -15.10
C PHE A 13 -11.52 0.17 -15.87
N GLU A 14 -12.28 -0.36 -16.83
CA GLU A 14 -13.13 0.41 -17.73
C GLU A 14 -14.26 1.12 -16.94
N GLY A 15 -14.27 2.45 -17.00
CA GLY A 15 -15.25 3.29 -16.32
C GLY A 15 -14.90 3.68 -14.88
N GLN A 16 -13.76 3.22 -14.34
CA GLN A 16 -13.31 3.65 -13.03
C GLN A 16 -12.54 4.98 -13.11
N SER A 17 -12.73 5.85 -12.12
CA SER A 17 -11.96 7.08 -12.02
C SER A 17 -10.58 6.79 -11.45
N PRO A 18 -9.49 7.30 -12.07
CA PRO A 18 -8.16 7.12 -11.54
C PRO A 18 -8.02 7.89 -10.23
N LEU A 19 -7.47 7.24 -9.21
CA LEU A 19 -7.19 7.88 -7.93
C LEU A 19 -6.02 8.84 -8.04
N GLY A 20 -4.96 8.41 -8.73
CA GLY A 20 -3.76 9.20 -8.91
C GLY A 20 -2.76 8.52 -9.84
N LYS A 21 -1.61 9.14 -10.00
CA LYS A 21 -0.51 8.63 -10.84
C LYS A 21 0.45 7.81 -10.00
N CYS A 22 0.88 6.67 -10.52
CA CYS A 22 1.86 5.83 -9.86
C CYS A 22 3.22 6.52 -9.85
N PRO A 23 3.90 6.70 -8.70
CA PRO A 23 5.21 7.37 -8.64
C PRO A 23 6.33 6.58 -9.35
N ARG A 24 6.08 5.31 -9.71
CA ARG A 24 7.08 4.43 -10.35
C ARG A 24 6.99 4.36 -11.87
N CYS A 25 5.81 4.63 -12.44
CA CYS A 25 5.58 4.50 -13.88
C CYS A 25 4.65 5.57 -14.46
N GLU A 26 4.21 6.52 -13.63
CA GLU A 26 3.28 7.61 -13.94
C GLU A 26 1.91 7.17 -14.49
N GLY A 27 1.65 5.86 -14.55
CA GLY A 27 0.38 5.29 -14.97
C GLY A 27 -0.72 5.50 -13.93
N ASN A 28 -1.97 5.40 -14.36
CA ASN A 28 -3.10 5.61 -13.49
C ASN A 28 -3.28 4.44 -12.49
N VAL A 29 -3.64 4.78 -11.26
CA VAL A 29 -3.96 3.80 -10.21
C VAL A 29 -5.47 3.76 -10.01
N PHE A 30 -6.02 2.56 -10.00
CA PHE A 30 -7.44 2.30 -9.86
C PHE A 30 -7.69 1.46 -8.60
N ALA A 31 -8.83 1.73 -7.96
CA ALA A 31 -9.34 0.91 -6.87
C ALA A 31 -10.04 -0.33 -7.44
N SER A 32 -9.49 -1.53 -7.22
CA SER A 32 -10.17 -2.79 -7.51
C SER A 32 -11.13 -3.17 -6.38
N GLU A 33 -11.68 -4.37 -6.36
CA GLU A 33 -12.55 -4.85 -5.27
C GLU A 33 -11.83 -4.80 -3.91
N SER A 34 -10.57 -5.26 -3.84
CA SER A 34 -9.80 -5.42 -2.60
C SER A 34 -8.43 -4.75 -2.59
N ASP A 35 -7.92 -4.32 -3.75
CA ASP A 35 -6.57 -3.79 -3.90
C ASP A 35 -6.56 -2.55 -4.79
N TYR A 36 -5.60 -1.65 -4.59
CA TYR A 36 -5.24 -0.58 -5.51
C TYR A 36 -4.15 -1.07 -6.47
N LEU A 37 -4.45 -0.98 -7.76
CA LEU A 37 -3.60 -1.51 -8.83
C LEU A 37 -3.34 -0.45 -9.88
N CYS A 38 -2.10 -0.40 -10.36
CA CYS A 38 -1.76 0.43 -11.50
C CYS A 38 -2.22 -0.26 -12.79
N GLU A 39 -2.76 0.48 -13.77
CA GLU A 39 -3.07 -0.07 -15.10
C GLU A 39 -1.85 -0.73 -15.77
N HIS A 40 -0.66 -0.21 -15.49
CA HIS A 40 0.59 -0.72 -16.05
C HIS A 40 1.11 -1.97 -15.34
N SER A 41 0.45 -2.43 -14.26
CA SER A 41 0.80 -3.69 -13.60
C SER A 41 0.58 -4.90 -14.49
N GLN A 42 -0.37 -4.82 -15.43
CA GLN A 42 -0.70 -5.88 -16.39
C GLN A 42 -0.01 -5.72 -17.75
N ARG A 43 0.93 -4.76 -17.91
CA ARG A 43 1.67 -4.59 -19.18
C ARG A 43 2.61 -5.77 -19.43
N ASP A 44 2.68 -6.21 -20.68
CA ASP A 44 3.64 -7.24 -21.14
C ASP A 44 5.10 -6.75 -21.09
N THR A 45 5.31 -5.45 -21.30
CA THR A 45 6.65 -4.83 -21.29
C THR A 45 6.82 -3.94 -20.06
N LYS A 46 7.68 -4.36 -19.13
CA LYS A 46 7.98 -3.70 -17.84
C LYS A 46 6.72 -3.47 -16.97
N PRO A 47 6.12 -4.54 -16.42
CA PRO A 47 4.97 -4.40 -15.53
C PRO A 47 5.33 -3.59 -14.28
N CYS A 48 4.45 -2.65 -13.93
CA CYS A 48 4.59 -1.93 -12.68
C CYS A 48 4.34 -2.89 -11.52
N LYS A 49 5.33 -3.06 -10.63
CA LYS A 49 5.17 -3.90 -9.42
C LYS A 49 4.45 -3.19 -8.27
N PHE A 50 3.93 -1.99 -8.51
CA PHE A 50 3.16 -1.25 -7.51
C PHE A 50 1.79 -1.92 -7.33
N LYS A 51 1.55 -2.41 -6.11
CA LYS A 51 0.29 -2.95 -5.64
C LYS A 51 0.13 -2.52 -4.19
N SER A 52 -1.04 -2.04 -3.82
CA SER A 52 -1.40 -1.76 -2.43
C SER A 52 -2.73 -2.43 -2.10
N GLY A 53 -2.90 -2.95 -0.89
CA GLY A 53 -4.19 -3.46 -0.44
C GLY A 53 -5.11 -2.32 -0.03
N LYS A 54 -6.44 -2.48 -0.17
CA LYS A 54 -7.40 -1.56 0.46
C LYS A 54 -7.36 -1.63 1.98
N VAL A 55 -7.00 -2.80 2.51
CA VAL A 55 -6.83 -3.02 3.94
C VAL A 55 -5.40 -3.50 4.18
N VAL A 56 -4.65 -2.73 4.96
CA VAL A 56 -3.25 -3.00 5.29
C VAL A 56 -3.15 -3.15 6.80
N LEU A 57 -2.75 -4.34 7.29
CA LEU A 57 -2.67 -4.63 8.74
C LEU A 57 -3.95 -4.25 9.51
N GLN A 58 -5.11 -4.69 9.02
CA GLN A 58 -6.45 -4.37 9.54
C GLN A 58 -6.91 -2.90 9.40
N GLN A 59 -6.05 -2.00 8.95
CA GLN A 59 -6.42 -0.62 8.67
C GLN A 59 -6.97 -0.47 7.25
N ALA A 60 -8.19 0.06 7.12
CA ALA A 60 -8.72 0.48 5.82
C ALA A 60 -8.00 1.77 5.36
N VAL A 61 -7.47 1.72 4.15
CA VAL A 61 -6.80 2.86 3.52
C VAL A 61 -7.81 3.57 2.63
N GLU A 62 -8.28 4.72 3.11
CA GLU A 62 -9.18 5.62 2.38
C GLU A 62 -8.57 6.06 1.05
N GLU A 63 -9.42 6.35 0.07
CA GLU A 63 -9.00 6.83 -1.25
C GLU A 63 -8.19 8.13 -1.15
N ASP A 64 -8.53 9.00 -0.19
CA ASP A 64 -7.79 10.25 0.09
C ASP A 64 -6.33 9.97 0.50
N GLN A 65 -6.12 8.93 1.32
CA GLN A 65 -4.77 8.54 1.74
C GLN A 65 -3.98 7.99 0.56
N ILE A 66 -4.57 7.13 -0.27
CA ILE A 66 -3.91 6.66 -1.49
C ILE A 66 -3.58 7.81 -2.43
N LYS A 67 -4.46 8.79 -2.60
CA LYS A 67 -4.17 9.99 -3.42
C LYS A 67 -2.90 10.68 -2.93
N LYS A 68 -2.77 10.91 -1.63
CA LYS A 68 -1.55 11.49 -1.02
C LYS A 68 -0.32 10.60 -1.20
N LEU A 69 -0.47 9.29 -1.01
CA LEU A 69 0.60 8.31 -1.23
C LEU A 69 1.14 8.38 -2.67
N LEU A 70 0.26 8.58 -3.64
CA LEU A 70 0.61 8.66 -5.05
C LEU A 70 1.20 10.02 -5.43
N ASP A 71 0.68 11.10 -4.86
CA ASP A 71 1.11 12.47 -5.13
C ASP A 71 2.44 12.83 -4.45
N SER A 72 2.53 12.60 -3.14
CA SER A 72 3.71 12.91 -2.31
C SER A 72 4.66 11.74 -2.14
N GLY A 73 4.28 10.51 -2.53
CA GLY A 73 5.03 9.29 -2.23
C GLY A 73 4.82 8.76 -0.81
N ARG A 74 4.00 9.43 0.01
CA ARG A 74 3.72 9.08 1.41
C ARG A 74 2.30 9.48 1.85
N THR A 75 1.69 8.72 2.75
CA THR A 75 0.41 9.07 3.39
C THR A 75 0.62 9.88 4.66
N ASP A 76 -0.48 10.32 5.27
CA ASP A 76 -0.46 10.77 6.65
C ASP A 76 -0.24 9.58 7.60
N PHE A 77 0.08 9.91 8.86
CA PHE A 77 0.14 8.94 9.94
C PHE A 77 -1.26 8.43 10.29
N LEU A 78 -1.49 7.13 10.08
CA LEU A 78 -2.77 6.47 10.34
C LEU A 78 -2.69 5.70 11.67
N LYS A 79 -3.58 6.06 12.59
CA LYS A 79 -3.69 5.45 13.94
C LYS A 79 -4.64 4.26 13.95
N GLY A 80 -4.34 3.22 13.18
CA GLY A 80 -5.16 2.00 13.18
C GLY A 80 -4.52 0.76 12.59
N PHE A 81 -3.21 0.81 12.33
CA PHE A 81 -2.47 -0.38 11.95
C PHE A 81 -2.33 -1.31 13.14
N VAL A 82 -2.63 -2.59 12.97
CA VAL A 82 -2.50 -3.59 14.02
C VAL A 82 -1.27 -4.45 13.78
N SER A 83 -0.35 -4.45 14.74
CA SER A 83 0.88 -5.24 14.66
C SER A 83 0.59 -6.74 14.74
N LYS A 84 1.57 -7.60 14.42
CA LYS A 84 1.45 -9.06 14.59
C LYS A 84 1.08 -9.47 16.03
N ARG A 85 1.35 -8.62 17.02
CA ARG A 85 1.01 -8.84 18.44
C ARG A 85 -0.42 -8.39 18.79
N GLY A 86 -1.16 -7.78 17.87
CA GLY A 86 -2.51 -7.27 18.12
C GLY A 86 -2.58 -5.85 18.66
N PHE A 87 -1.44 -5.14 18.77
CA PHE A 87 -1.44 -3.75 19.26
C PHE A 87 -1.61 -2.75 18.12
N PRO A 88 -2.51 -1.74 18.27
CA PRO A 88 -2.62 -0.64 17.33
C PRO A 88 -1.38 0.25 17.40
N PHE A 89 -0.88 0.67 16.26
CA PHE A 89 0.24 1.59 16.13
C PHE A 89 -0.04 2.63 15.04
N GLU A 90 0.66 3.75 15.15
CA GLU A 90 0.64 4.82 14.17
C GLU A 90 1.83 4.66 13.21
N ALA A 91 1.53 4.67 11.91
CA ALA A 91 2.54 4.71 10.86
C ALA A 91 1.98 5.43 9.64
N ALA A 92 2.84 5.94 8.77
CA ALA A 92 2.52 6.40 7.43
C ALA A 92 2.92 5.32 6.42
N LEU A 93 2.15 5.16 5.34
CA LEU A 93 2.55 4.34 4.21
C LEU A 93 3.48 5.17 3.32
N VAL A 94 4.57 4.58 2.86
CA VAL A 94 5.53 5.23 1.95
C VAL A 94 5.80 4.34 0.75
N VAL A 95 5.92 4.92 -0.44
CA VAL A 95 6.30 4.16 -1.64
C VAL A 95 7.81 4.21 -1.79
N GLU A 96 8.46 3.06 -1.67
CA GLU A 96 9.90 2.91 -1.93
C GLU A 96 10.20 2.71 -3.42
N ASP A 97 11.46 2.90 -3.83
CA ASP A 97 12.00 2.86 -5.20
C ASP A 97 11.65 1.61 -6.05
N LYS A 98 11.13 0.54 -5.44
CA LYS A 98 10.72 -0.68 -6.16
C LYS A 98 9.21 -0.78 -6.42
N GLY A 99 8.44 0.25 -6.03
CA GLY A 99 6.98 0.19 -5.97
C GLY A 99 6.49 -0.68 -4.81
N LYS A 100 7.33 -0.86 -3.79
CA LYS A 100 6.93 -1.50 -2.53
C LYS A 100 6.34 -0.44 -1.62
N VAL A 101 5.25 -0.78 -0.95
CA VAL A 101 4.70 0.04 0.12
C VAL A 101 5.40 -0.34 1.41
N GLY A 102 6.21 0.59 1.92
CA GLY A 102 6.82 0.53 3.24
C GLY A 102 5.95 1.22 4.29
N PHE A 103 6.40 1.17 5.54
CA PHE A 103 5.80 1.88 6.66
C PHE A 103 6.85 2.81 7.27
N GLU A 104 6.49 4.08 7.43
CA GLU A 104 7.27 5.08 8.12
C GLU A 104 6.63 5.34 9.47
N PHE A 105 7.35 5.05 10.55
CA PHE A 105 6.87 5.30 11.90
C PHE A 105 7.25 6.72 12.30
N ALA A 106 6.31 7.45 12.91
CA ALA A 106 6.65 8.76 13.46
C ALA A 106 7.75 8.57 14.51
N PRO A 107 8.79 9.43 14.53
CA PRO A 107 9.75 9.42 15.62
C PRO A 107 8.97 9.66 16.91
N ARG A 108 8.92 8.66 17.79
CA ARG A 108 8.37 8.84 19.14
C ARG A 108 9.16 9.97 19.79
N GLU A 109 8.47 10.99 20.29
CA GLU A 109 9.00 11.73 21.42
C GLU A 109 9.06 10.74 22.60
N GLU A 110 10.22 10.11 22.73
CA GLU A 110 10.81 9.58 23.96
C GLU A 110 9.86 8.80 24.89
N GLY A 111 9.78 7.48 24.69
CA GLY A 111 9.16 6.62 25.69
C GLY A 111 9.08 5.15 25.30
N ALA A 112 10.01 4.35 25.84
CA ALA A 112 10.06 2.88 25.89
C ALA A 112 10.27 2.17 24.53
N SER A 113 11.35 1.39 24.33
CA SER A 113 11.91 0.40 25.26
C SER A 113 13.38 0.04 24.97
N ASP A 114 14.09 -0.31 26.05
CA ASP A 114 15.15 -1.32 26.12
C ASP A 114 16.59 -0.91 25.71
N SER A 115 17.31 -0.34 26.68
CA SER A 115 18.74 -0.60 26.81
C SER A 115 18.92 -1.90 27.60
N ASP A 116 18.88 -3.02 26.89
CA ASP A 116 19.62 -4.22 27.33
C ASP A 116 21.11 -3.91 27.10
N SER A 117 21.76 -3.38 28.14
CA SER A 117 23.22 -3.27 28.21
C SER A 117 23.72 -4.46 29.01
N GLU A 118 24.00 -5.54 28.28
CA GLU A 118 24.69 -6.75 28.72
C GLU A 118 25.95 -6.37 29.55
N SER A 119 26.15 -7.05 30.69
CA SER A 119 27.34 -6.99 31.56
C SER A 119 28.10 -8.30 31.51
#